data_AF-A0AB39I5I0-F1
#
_entry.id   AF-A0AB39I5I0-F1
#
_cell.length_a   1.000
_cell.length_b   1.000
_cell.length_c   1.000
_cell.angle_alpha   90.00
_cell.angle_beta   90.00
_cell.angle_gamma   90.00
#
_symmetry.space_group_name_H-M   'P 1'
#
loop_
_entity.id
_entity.type
_entity.pdbx_description
1 polymer ?
#
loop_
_entity_poly.entity_id
_entity_poly.type
_entity_poly.pdbx_seq_one_letter_code
_entity_poly.pdbx_strand_id
1 'polypeptide(L)'
;MKGFPFLSHHGAIRGVTGSCHQLHFDEHSSLLVDCGLEQGADTQTRANGQQLGFSVQGIEALIVTHVHLDHVGRIPALLAAGFHGPILCSEPSARLLPLVLEDAYKLGISSDPLQVSRFIEHIQQRIVPLPFGQWHPLIEREAFNCRIRLQRAGHLLGSAYVECEVEDTATGGDTRIVFSGDLGAPCNPLLRSVVPPERADILVLESTYGDRLHPDRSQRQQQLEAVIDRALADQGTIMIPAFSLGRTQELLYEIEDILYRKVLLKEEEGGPVGEIDPIQAMDWSQLPVILDSPLANRVTQAYRDLHQYWNREARQRRSEGRAPLGFRQLISIDTHAKHQQVVNYLKSTGRPAIVIAGNGMCSGGRIVNYLKAMLGDVRHEVVFVGYQVKGTAGAAIQASGRRSEGALVELDGQAYEVLAKVVSLTGYSGHADQAGLVAFAIGMQQPPSEVVLVHGEGKAKKVLAAALQRRFGQAGLEVNVTIPGSG
;
A
#
# COMPACT_ATOMS: atom_id res chain seq x y z
N MET A 1 5.41 37.46 9.90
CA MET A 1 6.21 36.23 10.00
C MET A 1 5.29 35.14 10.53
N LYS A 2 5.32 33.92 9.97
CA LYS A 2 4.54 32.82 10.56
C LYS A 2 5.14 32.47 11.93
N GLY A 3 4.31 32.24 12.93
CA GLY A 3 4.77 31.71 14.23
C GLY A 3 5.19 30.25 14.09
N PHE A 4 6.03 29.78 15.02
CA PHE A 4 6.40 28.38 15.13
C PHE A 4 5.47 27.65 16.13
N PRO A 5 5.25 26.33 15.97
CA PRO A 5 5.67 25.50 14.83
C PRO A 5 4.86 25.80 13.56
N PHE A 6 5.44 25.57 12.37
CA PHE A 6 4.71 25.69 11.10
C PHE A 6 5.05 24.57 10.10
N LEU A 7 4.16 24.35 9.13
CA LEU A 7 4.28 23.31 8.10
C LEU A 7 4.69 23.87 6.73
N SER A 8 5.62 23.16 6.09
CA SER A 8 5.92 23.25 4.66
C SER A 8 5.59 21.92 3.99
N HIS A 9 5.04 21.95 2.78
CA HIS A 9 4.76 20.75 2.00
C HIS A 9 5.61 20.77 0.74
N HIS A 10 6.37 19.70 0.49
CA HIS A 10 7.31 19.57 -0.62
C HIS A 10 6.84 18.59 -1.70
N GLY A 11 5.75 17.87 -1.43
CA GLY A 11 5.12 16.94 -2.36
C GLY A 11 3.74 16.49 -1.88
N ALA A 12 3.08 15.64 -2.67
CA ALA A 12 1.67 15.22 -2.48
C ALA A 12 0.63 16.35 -2.37
N ILE A 13 0.97 17.56 -2.83
CA ILE A 13 0.08 18.73 -2.79
C ILE A 13 -1.00 18.67 -3.87
N ARG A 14 -0.64 18.22 -5.09
CA ARG A 14 -1.55 18.22 -6.25
C ARG A 14 -2.04 16.83 -6.65
N GLY A 15 -1.42 15.76 -6.13
CA GLY A 15 -1.72 14.38 -6.47
C GLY A 15 -1.55 13.41 -5.30
N VAL A 16 -1.48 12.13 -5.65
CA VAL A 16 -1.46 10.96 -4.74
C VAL A 16 -0.08 10.31 -4.64
N THR A 17 1.00 11.05 -4.93
CA THR A 17 2.36 10.51 -4.85
C THR A 17 3.35 11.58 -4.39
N GLY A 18 4.50 11.15 -3.90
CA GLY A 18 5.60 12.03 -3.55
C GLY A 18 5.43 12.71 -2.21
N SER A 19 4.80 12.04 -1.23
CA SER A 19 4.58 12.55 0.12
C SER A 19 5.89 13.03 0.74
N CYS A 20 5.91 14.29 1.15
CA CYS A 20 7.08 14.95 1.74
C CYS A 20 6.62 16.23 2.44
N HIS A 21 6.67 16.23 3.77
CA HIS A 21 6.18 17.31 4.61
C HIS A 21 7.23 17.69 5.64
N GLN A 22 7.38 18.98 5.94
CA GLN A 22 8.38 19.48 6.87
C GLN A 22 7.71 20.27 7.98
N LEU A 23 7.99 19.90 9.23
CA LEU A 23 7.57 20.59 10.44
C LEU A 23 8.74 21.44 10.95
N HIS A 24 8.58 22.75 10.94
CA HIS A 24 9.59 23.69 11.42
C HIS A 24 9.33 24.07 12.87
N PHE A 25 10.35 24.01 13.71
CA PHE A 25 10.29 24.44 15.12
C PHE A 25 10.89 25.82 15.34
N ASP A 26 11.90 26.16 14.55
CA ASP A 26 12.54 27.47 14.50
C ASP A 26 13.16 27.69 13.10
N GLU A 27 14.00 28.74 12.96
CA GLU A 27 14.66 29.08 11.69
C GLU A 27 15.73 28.06 11.24
N HIS A 28 16.15 27.14 12.11
CA HIS A 28 17.32 26.28 11.93
C HIS A 28 17.02 24.80 12.18
N SER A 29 15.86 24.45 12.74
CA SER A 29 15.50 23.11 13.17
C SER A 29 14.12 22.70 12.66
N SER A 30 14.06 21.48 12.12
CA SER A 30 12.85 20.91 11.54
C SER A 30 12.87 19.39 11.50
N LEU A 31 11.70 18.79 11.34
CA LEU A 31 11.53 17.37 11.00
C LEU A 31 10.99 17.22 9.61
N LEU A 32 11.45 16.18 8.92
CA LEU A 32 10.86 15.73 7.68
C LEU A 32 9.96 14.52 7.96
N VAL A 33 8.75 14.52 7.41
CA VAL A 33 7.80 13.40 7.44
C VAL A 33 7.58 12.93 6.02
N ASP A 34 8.00 11.69 5.78
CA ASP A 34 8.11 11.04 4.48
C ASP A 34 9.03 11.76 3.47
N CYS A 35 9.55 11.00 2.52
CA CYS A 35 10.37 11.49 1.41
C CYS A 35 10.12 10.60 0.17
N GLY A 36 8.94 10.77 -0.41
CA GLY A 36 8.40 9.89 -1.43
C GLY A 36 8.69 10.28 -2.87
N LEU A 37 8.69 9.29 -3.77
CA LEU A 37 8.85 9.48 -5.21
C LEU A 37 7.53 9.91 -5.88
N GLU A 38 7.58 10.93 -6.74
CA GLU A 38 6.44 11.31 -7.59
C GLU A 38 6.30 10.31 -8.75
N GLN A 39 5.09 9.80 -9.02
CA GLN A 39 4.81 8.86 -10.13
C GLN A 39 3.63 9.35 -10.98
N GLY A 40 3.69 9.18 -12.31
CA GLY A 40 2.58 9.52 -13.22
C GLY A 40 2.96 10.48 -14.36
N ALA A 41 1.98 10.90 -15.18
CA ALA A 41 2.18 11.68 -16.40
C ALA A 41 2.84 13.06 -16.17
N ASP A 42 2.67 13.65 -14.98
CA ASP A 42 3.28 14.93 -14.60
C ASP A 42 4.81 14.85 -14.38
N THR A 43 5.39 13.63 -14.45
CA THR A 43 6.85 13.43 -14.41
C THR A 43 7.57 13.91 -15.68
N GLN A 44 6.89 13.98 -16.83
CA GLN A 44 7.53 14.41 -18.09
C GLN A 44 8.02 15.86 -18.06
N THR A 45 7.42 16.72 -17.23
CA THR A 45 7.85 18.12 -17.06
C THR A 45 9.03 18.30 -16.09
N ARG A 46 9.39 17.27 -15.33
CA ARG A 46 10.54 17.30 -14.40
C ARG A 46 11.50 16.20 -14.78
N ALA A 47 12.45 16.52 -15.66
CA ALA A 47 13.54 15.65 -16.08
C ALA A 47 14.39 15.07 -14.92
N ASN A 48 14.13 15.45 -13.67
CA ASN A 48 14.83 15.02 -12.46
C ASN A 48 13.85 14.70 -11.31
N GLY A 49 12.93 13.72 -11.45
CA GLY A 49 12.05 13.26 -10.36
C GLY A 49 12.76 12.80 -9.08
N GLN A 50 14.10 12.73 -9.12
CA GLN A 50 14.99 12.45 -7.99
C GLN A 50 15.57 13.72 -7.32
N GLN A 51 15.53 14.92 -7.91
CA GLN A 51 16.12 16.10 -7.25
C GLN A 51 15.21 16.64 -6.13
N LEU A 52 15.81 17.03 -5.00
CA LEU A 52 15.12 17.74 -3.93
C LEU A 52 14.94 19.22 -4.30
N GLY A 53 13.73 19.73 -4.13
CA GLY A 53 13.39 21.14 -4.38
C GLY A 53 13.53 22.04 -3.15
N PHE A 54 14.13 21.55 -2.07
CA PHE A 54 14.25 22.22 -0.78
C PHE A 54 15.61 21.91 -0.14
N SER A 55 16.05 22.77 0.79
CA SER A 55 17.29 22.57 1.54
C SER A 55 17.11 21.48 2.60
N VAL A 56 18.12 20.59 2.73
CA VAL A 56 18.15 19.58 3.80
C VAL A 56 18.81 20.09 5.08
N GLN A 57 19.36 21.30 5.07
CA GLN A 57 20.00 21.91 6.23
C GLN A 57 18.96 22.15 7.34
N GLY A 58 19.32 21.77 8.58
CA GLY A 58 18.43 21.93 9.73
C GLY A 58 17.34 20.85 9.85
N ILE A 59 17.34 19.82 9.00
CA ILE A 59 16.47 18.65 9.18
C ILE A 59 17.14 17.72 10.19
N GLU A 60 16.57 17.63 11.39
CA GLU A 60 17.11 16.85 12.51
C GLU A 60 16.85 15.34 12.32
N ALA A 61 15.68 14.97 11.78
CA ALA A 61 15.33 13.57 11.51
C ALA A 61 14.32 13.45 10.36
N LEU A 62 14.30 12.27 9.74
CA LEU A 62 13.25 11.82 8.84
C LEU A 62 12.35 10.83 9.57
N ILE A 63 11.05 11.06 9.59
CA ILE A 63 10.04 10.12 10.07
C ILE A 63 9.36 9.48 8.86
N VAL A 64 9.34 8.14 8.81
CA VAL A 64 8.66 7.38 7.77
C VAL A 64 7.35 6.82 8.31
N THR A 65 6.24 7.23 7.71
CA THR A 65 4.90 6.72 8.05
C THR A 65 4.79 5.26 7.64
N HIS A 66 5.18 4.92 6.41
CA HIS A 66 5.19 3.57 5.88
C HIS A 66 6.08 3.46 4.65
N VAL A 67 6.28 2.24 4.15
CA VAL A 67 7.37 1.92 3.21
C VAL A 67 6.94 1.89 1.74
N HIS A 68 5.80 2.49 1.35
CA HIS A 68 5.49 2.62 -0.08
C HIS A 68 6.42 3.65 -0.76
N LEU A 69 6.69 3.47 -2.05
CA LEU A 69 7.68 4.26 -2.78
C LEU A 69 7.31 5.75 -2.88
N ASP A 70 6.02 6.04 -2.93
CA ASP A 70 5.47 7.39 -2.87
C ASP A 70 5.57 8.05 -1.48
N HIS A 71 6.14 7.35 -0.50
CA HIS A 71 6.51 7.86 0.84
C HIS A 71 8.00 7.74 1.16
N VAL A 72 8.75 6.82 0.52
CA VAL A 72 10.18 6.59 0.84
C VAL A 72 11.13 6.66 -0.36
N GLY A 73 10.61 6.71 -1.59
CA GLY A 73 11.38 6.51 -2.80
C GLY A 73 12.41 7.60 -3.13
N ARG A 74 12.37 8.76 -2.45
CA ARG A 74 13.39 9.83 -2.58
C ARG A 74 14.40 9.85 -1.45
N ILE A 75 14.36 8.90 -0.50
CA ILE A 75 15.41 8.77 0.52
C ILE A 75 16.83 8.70 -0.08
N PRO A 76 17.10 7.97 -1.20
CA PRO A 76 18.42 8.02 -1.83
C PRO A 76 18.86 9.44 -2.21
N ALA A 77 17.94 10.25 -2.74
CA ALA A 77 18.22 11.63 -3.09
C ALA A 77 18.39 12.54 -1.88
N LEU A 78 17.63 12.29 -0.80
CA LEU A 78 17.77 12.99 0.48
C LEU A 78 19.19 12.81 1.05
N LEU A 79 19.70 11.58 1.02
CA LEU A 79 21.06 11.27 1.45
C LEU A 79 22.10 11.92 0.52
N ALA A 80 21.89 11.85 -0.79
CA ALA A 80 22.78 12.48 -1.77
C ALA A 80 22.85 14.01 -1.63
N ALA A 81 21.77 14.64 -1.16
CA ALA A 81 21.71 16.07 -0.88
C ALA A 81 22.40 16.48 0.44
N GLY A 82 22.91 15.52 1.23
CA GLY A 82 23.65 15.79 2.46
C GLY A 82 22.86 15.59 3.76
N PHE A 83 21.72 14.92 3.73
CA PHE A 83 21.03 14.55 4.97
C PHE A 83 21.82 13.48 5.74
N HIS A 84 22.03 13.71 7.03
CA HIS A 84 22.81 12.82 7.89
C HIS A 84 22.05 12.34 9.14
N GLY A 85 20.84 12.84 9.38
CA GLY A 85 20.03 12.49 10.55
C GLY A 85 19.49 11.04 10.53
N PRO A 86 18.87 10.61 11.63
CA PRO A 86 18.24 9.30 11.73
C PRO A 86 16.96 9.21 10.89
N ILE A 87 16.62 7.98 10.50
CA ILE A 87 15.37 7.61 9.83
C ILE A 87 14.52 6.85 10.85
N LEU A 88 13.58 7.56 11.46
CA LEU A 88 12.67 7.04 12.47
C LEU A 88 11.47 6.37 11.80
N CYS A 89 11.18 5.12 12.15
CA CYS A 89 10.02 4.40 11.62
C CYS A 89 9.56 3.31 12.58
N SER A 90 8.40 2.71 12.35
CA SER A 90 7.93 1.61 13.20
C SER A 90 8.84 0.37 13.08
N GLU A 91 8.87 -0.48 14.11
CA GLU A 91 9.65 -1.72 14.07
C GLU A 91 9.37 -2.62 12.85
N PRO A 92 8.12 -2.82 12.38
CA PRO A 92 7.89 -3.53 11.12
C PRO A 92 8.41 -2.75 9.90
N SER A 93 8.20 -1.43 9.84
CA SER A 93 8.71 -0.60 8.74
C SER A 93 10.24 -0.65 8.66
N ALA A 94 10.95 -0.72 9.77
CA ALA A 94 12.41 -0.87 9.82
C ALA A 94 12.90 -2.17 9.15
N ARG A 95 12.10 -3.25 9.19
CA ARG A 95 12.41 -4.52 8.53
C ARG A 95 12.07 -4.50 7.03
N LEU A 96 11.04 -3.75 6.65
CA LEU A 96 10.55 -3.72 5.27
C LEU A 96 11.25 -2.64 4.42
N LEU A 97 11.64 -1.52 5.02
CA LEU A 97 12.22 -0.36 4.33
C LEU A 97 13.48 -0.72 3.51
N PRO A 98 14.46 -1.48 4.04
CA PRO A 98 15.63 -1.88 3.25
C PRO A 98 15.25 -2.72 2.02
N LEU A 99 14.26 -3.61 2.13
CA LEU A 99 13.82 -4.47 1.01
C LEU A 99 13.24 -3.64 -0.13
N VAL A 100 12.42 -2.64 0.21
CA VAL A 100 11.78 -1.75 -0.77
C VAL A 100 12.80 -0.82 -1.41
N LEU A 101 13.67 -0.18 -0.61
CA LEU A 101 14.68 0.73 -1.12
C LEU A 101 15.74 0.02 -1.95
N GLU A 102 16.09 -1.23 -1.62
CA GLU A 102 17.01 -2.03 -2.43
C GLU A 102 16.45 -2.28 -3.83
N ASP A 103 15.18 -2.67 -3.92
CA ASP A 103 14.52 -2.94 -5.21
C ASP A 103 14.38 -1.66 -6.04
N ALA A 104 13.96 -0.55 -5.40
CA ALA A 104 13.87 0.75 -6.05
C ALA A 104 15.24 1.26 -6.54
N TYR A 105 16.29 1.10 -5.73
CA TYR A 105 17.65 1.50 -6.10
C TYR A 105 18.17 0.68 -7.29
N LYS A 106 17.93 -0.64 -7.31
CA LYS A 106 18.31 -1.52 -8.42
C LYS A 106 17.62 -1.15 -9.73
N LEU A 107 16.35 -0.78 -9.67
CA LEU A 107 15.55 -0.47 -10.85
C LEU A 107 15.74 0.96 -11.35
N GLY A 108 16.00 1.92 -10.46
CA GLY A 108 15.99 3.35 -10.79
C GLY A 108 17.35 4.06 -10.74
N ILE A 109 18.38 3.47 -10.11
CA ILE A 109 19.67 4.14 -9.89
C ILE A 109 20.83 3.27 -10.38
N SER A 110 21.02 2.08 -9.80
CA SER A 110 22.11 1.18 -10.18
C SER A 110 21.84 -0.25 -9.76
N SER A 111 22.06 -1.19 -10.68
CA SER A 111 21.98 -2.63 -10.44
C SER A 111 23.32 -3.26 -10.06
N ASP A 112 24.40 -2.47 -9.89
CA ASP A 112 25.71 -2.98 -9.46
C ASP A 112 25.65 -3.51 -8.02
N PRO A 113 26.00 -4.79 -7.76
CA PRO A 113 25.87 -5.39 -6.44
C PRO A 113 26.63 -4.66 -5.33
N LEU A 114 27.82 -4.11 -5.63
CA LEU A 114 28.63 -3.42 -4.63
C LEU A 114 28.01 -2.08 -4.23
N GLN A 115 27.54 -1.29 -5.21
CA GLN A 115 26.84 -0.03 -4.95
C GLN A 115 25.54 -0.25 -4.17
N VAL A 116 24.76 -1.26 -4.55
CA VAL A 116 23.53 -1.63 -3.84
C VAL A 116 23.83 -2.00 -2.39
N SER A 117 24.83 -2.87 -2.15
CA SER A 117 25.19 -3.29 -0.78
C SER A 117 25.58 -2.10 0.09
N ARG A 118 26.45 -1.22 -0.42
CA ARG A 118 26.87 0.00 0.30
C ARG A 118 25.71 0.92 0.62
N PHE A 119 24.79 1.10 -0.33
CA PHE A 119 23.58 1.90 -0.10
C PHE A 119 22.72 1.31 1.01
N ILE A 120 22.48 0.00 1.00
CA ILE A 120 21.66 -0.66 2.02
C ILE A 120 22.33 -0.65 3.40
N GLU A 121 23.64 -0.87 3.48
CA GLU A 121 24.41 -0.73 4.73
C GLU A 121 24.26 0.69 5.31
N HIS A 122 24.38 1.71 4.46
CA HIS A 122 24.25 3.11 4.86
C HIS A 122 22.84 3.47 5.35
N ILE A 123 21.81 2.91 4.72
CA ILE A 123 20.40 3.04 5.14
C ILE A 123 20.20 2.37 6.50
N GLN A 124 20.64 1.12 6.64
CA GLN A 124 20.44 0.34 7.88
C GLN A 124 21.09 1.00 9.09
N GLN A 125 22.24 1.66 8.92
CA GLN A 125 22.90 2.40 10.01
C GLN A 125 22.12 3.63 10.50
N ARG A 126 21.18 4.15 9.69
CA ARG A 126 20.36 5.33 10.03
C ARG A 126 18.98 4.98 10.52
N ILE A 127 18.49 3.77 10.23
CA ILE A 127 17.16 3.35 10.65
C ILE A 127 17.13 3.20 12.17
N VAL A 128 16.22 3.93 12.81
CA VAL A 128 15.92 3.82 14.23
C VAL A 128 14.48 3.29 14.36
N PRO A 129 14.30 2.02 14.74
CA PRO A 129 12.98 1.45 14.92
C PRO A 129 12.34 1.97 16.22
N LEU A 130 11.09 2.41 16.15
CA LEU A 130 10.31 2.89 17.28
C LEU A 130 9.10 1.95 17.54
N PRO A 131 8.84 1.58 18.80
CA PRO A 131 7.62 0.86 19.17
C PRO A 131 6.38 1.72 18.97
N PHE A 132 5.27 1.05 18.65
CA PHE A 132 3.97 1.73 18.56
C PHE A 132 3.45 2.14 19.95
N GLY A 133 2.76 3.27 20.00
CA GLY A 133 2.03 3.75 21.19
C GLY A 133 2.92 4.35 22.28
N GLN A 134 4.22 4.50 22.05
CA GLN A 134 5.16 5.09 23.01
C GLN A 134 5.61 6.48 22.53
N TRP A 135 5.70 7.42 23.47
CA TRP A 135 6.30 8.73 23.21
C TRP A 135 7.82 8.63 23.25
N HIS A 136 8.46 9.21 22.23
CA HIS A 136 9.90 9.25 22.06
C HIS A 136 10.35 10.71 22.02
N PRO A 137 11.14 11.17 23.01
CA PRO A 137 11.82 12.46 22.93
C PRO A 137 12.70 12.50 21.68
N LEU A 138 12.60 13.58 20.91
CA LEU A 138 13.35 13.74 19.66
C LEU A 138 14.27 14.96 19.71
N ILE A 139 13.75 16.08 20.21
CA ILE A 139 14.51 17.32 20.38
C ILE A 139 14.23 17.87 21.76
N GLU A 140 15.28 18.16 22.50
CA GLU A 140 15.23 18.86 23.78
C GLU A 140 16.12 20.09 23.66
N ARG A 141 15.50 21.28 23.82
CA ARG A 141 16.17 22.59 23.72
C ARG A 141 15.62 23.50 24.82
N GLU A 142 16.33 24.59 25.09
CA GLU A 142 15.90 25.55 26.12
C GLU A 142 14.56 26.21 25.80
N ALA A 143 14.23 26.41 24.51
CA ALA A 143 13.03 27.12 24.06
C ALA A 143 11.83 26.20 23.71
N PHE A 144 12.10 24.93 23.37
CA PHE A 144 11.05 23.98 23.05
C PHE A 144 11.52 22.53 23.21
N ASN A 145 10.57 21.65 23.44
CA ASN A 145 10.77 20.20 23.37
C ASN A 145 9.88 19.61 22.28
N CYS A 146 10.40 18.65 21.52
CA CYS A 146 9.62 17.87 20.57
C CYS A 146 9.72 16.38 20.91
N ARG A 147 8.56 15.74 21.03
CA ARG A 147 8.43 14.28 21.15
C ARG A 147 7.49 13.75 20.08
N ILE A 148 7.72 12.50 19.67
CA ILE A 148 6.91 11.84 18.65
C ILE A 148 6.35 10.52 19.15
N ARG A 149 5.20 10.10 18.62
CA ARG A 149 4.62 8.78 18.88
C ARG A 149 4.08 8.21 17.59
N LEU A 150 4.46 6.97 17.30
CA LEU A 150 3.95 6.23 16.16
C LEU A 150 2.73 5.41 16.58
N GLN A 151 1.64 5.54 15.85
CA GLN A 151 0.41 4.78 16.08
C GLN A 151 0.00 4.05 14.83
N ARG A 152 -0.81 3.00 14.95
CA ARG A 152 -1.12 2.13 13.80
C ARG A 152 -2.08 2.82 12.83
N ALA A 153 -1.66 2.99 11.58
CA ALA A 153 -2.53 3.52 10.53
C ALA A 153 -3.37 2.45 9.83
N GLY A 154 -3.03 1.15 9.97
CA GLY A 154 -3.82 0.04 9.42
C GLY A 154 -3.78 -0.11 7.89
N HIS A 155 -2.92 0.64 7.19
CA HIS A 155 -2.78 0.65 5.73
C HIS A 155 -1.83 -0.44 5.21
N LEU A 156 -0.71 -0.63 5.91
CA LEU A 156 0.33 -1.61 5.61
C LEU A 156 0.84 -2.22 6.92
N LEU A 157 1.45 -3.40 6.90
CA LEU A 157 2.15 -3.89 8.10
C LEU A 157 3.29 -2.92 8.43
N GLY A 158 3.20 -2.27 9.59
CA GLY A 158 4.13 -1.21 9.98
C GLY A 158 3.68 0.21 9.68
N SER A 159 2.60 0.41 8.90
CA SER A 159 2.13 1.77 8.62
C SER A 159 1.73 2.48 9.91
N ALA A 160 2.19 3.71 10.03
CA ALA A 160 1.94 4.55 11.17
C ALA A 160 1.39 5.92 10.78
N TYR A 161 0.44 6.42 11.58
CA TYR A 161 0.25 7.85 11.70
C TYR A 161 1.17 8.36 12.81
N VAL A 162 1.65 9.59 12.66
CA VAL A 162 2.67 10.19 13.52
C VAL A 162 2.01 11.30 14.34
N GLU A 163 2.06 11.18 15.67
CA GLU A 163 1.76 12.29 16.56
C GLU A 163 3.07 13.00 16.90
N CYS A 164 3.16 14.30 16.59
CA CYS A 164 4.27 15.16 16.98
C CYS A 164 3.75 16.18 18.01
N GLU A 165 4.32 16.20 19.19
CA GLU A 165 3.99 17.17 20.22
C GLU A 165 5.16 18.12 20.42
N VAL A 166 4.89 19.40 20.23
CA VAL A 166 5.85 20.50 20.38
C VAL A 166 5.42 21.33 21.58
N GLU A 167 6.21 21.26 22.64
CA GLU A 167 5.98 22.00 23.88
C GLU A 167 6.88 23.25 23.88
N ASP A 168 6.28 24.42 24.07
CA ASP A 168 6.99 25.67 24.33
C ASP A 168 7.36 25.72 25.82
N THR A 169 8.65 25.68 26.12
CA THR A 169 9.16 25.60 27.50
C THR A 169 8.94 26.88 28.30
N ALA A 170 8.79 28.03 27.63
CA ALA A 170 8.61 29.32 28.28
C ALA A 170 7.16 29.54 28.74
N THR A 171 6.20 29.06 27.94
CA THR A 171 4.76 29.19 28.22
C THR A 171 4.15 27.94 28.87
N GLY A 172 4.80 26.78 28.71
CA GLY A 172 4.25 25.47 29.10
C GLY A 172 3.08 25.01 28.22
N GLY A 173 2.80 25.71 27.12
CA GLY A 173 1.79 25.31 26.14
C GLY A 173 2.35 24.27 25.17
N ASP A 174 1.49 23.39 24.67
CA ASP A 174 1.87 22.40 23.66
C ASP A 174 0.98 22.49 22.41
N THR A 175 1.55 22.12 21.27
CA THR A 175 0.84 21.95 20.01
C THR A 175 1.07 20.53 19.50
N ARG A 176 -0.02 19.79 19.27
CA ARG A 176 0.01 18.44 18.70
C ARG A 176 -0.35 18.47 17.22
N ILE A 177 0.63 18.13 16.39
CA ILE A 177 0.47 17.96 14.95
C ILE A 177 0.40 16.47 14.65
N VAL A 178 -0.65 16.03 13.95
CA VAL A 178 -0.81 14.62 13.54
C VAL A 178 -0.65 14.51 12.03
N PHE A 179 0.27 13.67 11.59
CA PHE A 179 0.42 13.28 10.19
C PHE A 179 -0.21 11.91 9.99
N SER A 180 -1.26 11.80 9.19
CA SER A 180 -1.97 10.54 9.01
C SER A 180 -1.13 9.46 8.32
N GLY A 181 -0.19 9.87 7.46
CA GLY A 181 0.31 8.99 6.40
C GLY A 181 -0.88 8.49 5.57
N ASP A 182 -0.79 7.27 5.07
CA ASP A 182 -1.95 6.59 4.50
C ASP A 182 -2.72 5.81 5.56
N LEU A 183 -4.03 6.00 5.59
CA LEU A 183 -4.94 5.36 6.55
C LEU A 183 -5.59 4.13 5.93
N GLY A 184 -5.62 3.05 6.70
CA GLY A 184 -6.17 1.77 6.28
C GLY A 184 -7.67 1.74 6.18
N ALA A 185 -8.19 1.03 5.17
CA ALA A 185 -9.61 0.66 5.15
C ALA A 185 -9.96 -0.28 6.32
N PRO A 186 -11.15 -0.18 6.92
CA PRO A 186 -11.57 -1.02 8.04
C PRO A 186 -11.68 -2.50 7.65
N CYS A 187 -11.59 -3.41 8.61
CA CYS A 187 -11.69 -4.86 8.39
C CYS A 187 -10.60 -5.45 7.47
N ASN A 188 -9.36 -4.97 7.61
CA ASN A 188 -8.21 -5.59 6.95
C ASN A 188 -7.97 -7.01 7.52
N PRO A 189 -7.69 -8.02 6.67
CA PRO A 189 -7.61 -9.42 7.11
C PRO A 189 -6.35 -9.70 7.95
N LEU A 190 -5.28 -8.91 7.77
CA LEU A 190 -4.01 -9.06 8.46
C LEU A 190 -3.75 -7.95 9.48
N LEU A 191 -4.16 -6.73 9.16
CA LEU A 191 -3.77 -5.53 9.88
C LEU A 191 -4.77 -5.20 11.00
N ARG A 192 -4.24 -4.59 12.06
CA ARG A 192 -5.08 -4.03 13.13
C ARG A 192 -5.75 -2.77 12.61
N SER A 193 -7.01 -2.57 12.98
CA SER A 193 -7.77 -1.37 12.63
C SER A 193 -7.10 -0.12 13.20
N VAL A 194 -7.18 0.97 12.44
CA VAL A 194 -6.80 2.29 12.91
C VAL A 194 -7.70 2.72 14.07
N VAL A 195 -7.08 3.35 15.06
CA VAL A 195 -7.78 4.04 16.15
C VAL A 195 -7.37 5.51 16.06
N PRO A 196 -8.30 6.48 16.10
CA PRO A 196 -7.95 7.90 16.10
C PRO A 196 -7.07 8.27 17.31
N PRO A 197 -6.20 9.30 17.20
CA PRO A 197 -5.48 9.82 18.35
C PRO A 197 -6.45 10.43 19.37
N GLU A 198 -5.96 10.65 20.59
CA GLU A 198 -6.71 11.32 21.65
C GLU A 198 -7.09 12.76 21.25
N ARG A 199 -6.13 13.49 20.67
CA ARG A 199 -6.28 14.87 20.22
C ARG A 199 -5.36 15.19 19.04
N ALA A 200 -5.66 16.27 18.36
CA ALA A 200 -4.75 16.99 17.47
C ALA A 200 -5.15 18.47 17.47
N ASP A 201 -4.20 19.38 17.35
CA ASP A 201 -4.48 20.80 17.05
C ASP A 201 -4.50 21.01 15.53
N ILE A 202 -3.53 20.39 14.86
CA ILE A 202 -3.37 20.37 13.40
C ILE A 202 -3.33 18.92 12.93
N LEU A 203 -4.22 18.55 12.00
CA LEU A 203 -4.24 17.24 11.36
C LEU A 203 -3.86 17.36 9.89
N VAL A 204 -2.72 16.80 9.50
CA VAL A 204 -2.32 16.59 8.10
C VAL A 204 -2.86 15.24 7.63
N LEU A 205 -3.91 15.27 6.79
CA LEU A 205 -4.72 14.11 6.43
C LEU A 205 -4.59 13.75 4.94
N GLU A 206 -4.39 12.47 4.65
CA GLU A 206 -4.47 11.95 3.27
C GLU A 206 -5.87 12.12 2.68
N SER A 207 -5.98 12.12 1.36
CA SER A 207 -7.22 12.40 0.65
C SER A 207 -7.41 11.48 -0.56
N THR A 208 -6.81 10.28 -0.55
CA THR A 208 -6.74 9.39 -1.72
C THR A 208 -8.14 9.05 -2.26
N TYR A 209 -9.05 8.71 -1.35
CA TYR A 209 -10.47 8.45 -1.66
C TYR A 209 -11.42 9.47 -1.03
N GLY A 210 -10.97 10.72 -0.94
CA GLY A 210 -11.78 11.83 -0.41
C GLY A 210 -13.11 12.06 -1.16
N ASP A 211 -13.25 11.60 -2.41
CA ASP A 211 -14.48 11.68 -3.20
C ASP A 211 -15.23 10.35 -3.38
N ARG A 212 -14.87 9.29 -2.65
CA ARG A 212 -15.46 7.95 -2.83
C ARG A 212 -15.86 7.32 -1.51
N LEU A 213 -16.84 6.42 -1.60
CA LEU A 213 -17.21 5.47 -0.56
C LEU A 213 -16.92 4.07 -1.06
N HIS A 214 -16.36 3.22 -0.21
CA HIS A 214 -16.14 1.83 -0.58
C HIS A 214 -17.48 1.08 -0.60
N PRO A 215 -17.69 0.17 -1.56
CA PRO A 215 -18.81 -0.77 -1.46
C PRO A 215 -18.60 -1.69 -0.24
N ASP A 216 -19.67 -2.38 0.15
CA ASP A 216 -19.60 -3.37 1.21
C ASP A 216 -18.51 -4.42 0.91
N ARG A 217 -17.65 -4.66 1.90
CA ARG A 217 -16.52 -5.59 1.81
C ARG A 217 -16.89 -7.00 2.26
N SER A 218 -18.07 -7.19 2.87
CA SER A 218 -18.50 -8.48 3.42
C SER A 218 -18.50 -9.62 2.39
N GLN A 219 -18.76 -9.30 1.13
CA GLN A 219 -18.84 -10.26 0.03
C GLN A 219 -17.52 -10.44 -0.75
N ARG A 220 -16.46 -9.70 -0.44
CA ARG A 220 -15.25 -9.69 -1.29
C ARG A 220 -14.61 -11.07 -1.42
N GLN A 221 -14.57 -11.84 -0.33
CA GLN A 221 -14.00 -13.18 -0.33
C GLN A 221 -14.86 -14.14 -1.15
N GLN A 222 -16.18 -14.01 -1.09
CA GLN A 222 -17.11 -14.80 -1.92
C GLN A 222 -16.95 -14.47 -3.41
N GLN A 223 -16.71 -13.20 -3.75
CA GLN A 223 -16.44 -12.80 -5.13
C GLN A 223 -15.11 -13.38 -5.63
N LEU A 224 -14.05 -13.37 -4.80
CA LEU A 224 -12.78 -14.02 -5.12
C LEU A 224 -12.95 -15.54 -5.28
N GLU A 225 -13.69 -16.18 -4.39
CA GLU A 225 -14.02 -17.61 -4.47
C GLU A 225 -14.74 -17.95 -5.78
N ALA A 226 -15.77 -17.17 -6.17
CA ALA A 226 -16.50 -17.38 -7.43
C ALA A 226 -15.65 -17.20 -8.68
N VAL A 227 -14.64 -16.32 -8.65
CA VAL A 227 -13.65 -16.19 -9.73
C VAL A 227 -12.80 -17.45 -9.83
N ILE A 228 -12.37 -18.00 -8.68
CA ILE A 228 -11.56 -19.23 -8.64
C ILE A 228 -12.38 -20.45 -9.08
N ASP A 229 -13.62 -20.60 -8.60
CA ASP A 229 -14.56 -21.65 -9.04
C ASP A 229 -14.72 -21.63 -10.57
N ARG A 230 -14.96 -20.45 -11.16
CA ARG A 230 -15.11 -20.31 -12.62
C ARG A 230 -13.84 -20.65 -13.38
N ALA A 231 -12.69 -20.14 -12.96
CA ALA A 231 -11.44 -20.43 -13.64
C ALA A 231 -11.08 -21.92 -13.57
N LEU A 232 -11.38 -22.61 -12.47
CA LEU A 232 -11.22 -24.06 -12.38
C LEU A 232 -12.16 -24.81 -13.35
N ALA A 233 -13.42 -24.38 -13.48
CA ALA A 233 -14.38 -24.95 -14.45
C ALA A 233 -13.88 -24.81 -15.89
N ASP A 234 -13.35 -23.63 -16.23
CA ASP A 234 -12.87 -23.29 -17.56
C ASP A 234 -11.47 -23.86 -17.88
N GLN A 235 -10.87 -24.56 -16.91
CA GLN A 235 -9.48 -24.99 -16.95
C GLN A 235 -8.50 -23.83 -17.25
N GLY A 236 -8.77 -22.67 -16.66
CA GLY A 236 -8.10 -21.42 -16.90
C GLY A 236 -7.08 -21.04 -15.82
N THR A 237 -6.09 -20.23 -16.21
CA THR A 237 -5.24 -19.50 -15.26
C THR A 237 -5.87 -18.14 -14.94
N ILE A 238 -5.86 -17.79 -13.65
CA ILE A 238 -6.19 -16.47 -13.14
C ILE A 238 -4.90 -15.65 -13.06
N MET A 239 -4.85 -14.53 -13.76
CA MET A 239 -3.76 -13.56 -13.70
C MET A 239 -4.18 -12.39 -12.82
N ILE A 240 -3.47 -12.17 -11.71
CA ILE A 240 -3.70 -11.08 -10.77
C ILE A 240 -2.50 -10.12 -10.81
N PRO A 241 -2.59 -9.01 -11.57
CA PRO A 241 -1.63 -7.94 -11.47
C PRO A 241 -1.69 -7.32 -10.06
N ALA A 242 -0.61 -7.43 -9.30
CA ALA A 242 -0.54 -6.89 -7.95
C ALA A 242 0.81 -6.24 -7.64
N PHE A 243 0.80 -5.22 -6.78
CA PHE A 243 2.04 -4.69 -6.21
C PHE A 243 2.61 -5.68 -5.18
N SER A 244 3.94 -5.75 -5.11
CA SER A 244 4.67 -6.72 -4.27
C SER A 244 4.44 -6.56 -2.76
N LEU A 245 3.86 -5.43 -2.33
CA LEU A 245 3.71 -5.00 -0.95
C LEU A 245 2.23 -4.60 -0.68
N GLY A 246 1.68 -5.05 0.44
CA GLY A 246 0.30 -4.79 0.87
C GLY A 246 -0.69 -5.80 0.31
N ARG A 247 -1.31 -5.46 -0.83
CA ARG A 247 -2.41 -6.23 -1.44
C ARG A 247 -2.09 -7.69 -1.71
N THR A 248 -0.87 -7.98 -2.16
CA THR A 248 -0.43 -9.36 -2.41
C THR A 248 -0.58 -10.21 -1.15
N GLN A 249 -0.17 -9.69 0.01
CA GLN A 249 -0.25 -10.44 1.27
C GLN A 249 -1.71 -10.61 1.73
N GLU A 250 -2.55 -9.59 1.55
CA GLU A 250 -3.99 -9.72 1.85
C GLU A 250 -4.67 -10.79 0.98
N LEU A 251 -4.37 -10.81 -0.32
CA LEU A 251 -4.90 -11.82 -1.23
C LEU A 251 -4.43 -13.23 -0.85
N LEU A 252 -3.15 -13.42 -0.53
CA LEU A 252 -2.63 -14.71 -0.11
C LEU A 252 -3.35 -15.23 1.14
N TYR A 253 -3.61 -14.36 2.11
CA TYR A 253 -4.36 -14.71 3.32
C TYR A 253 -5.78 -15.18 3.00
N GLU A 254 -6.49 -14.50 2.10
CA GLU A 254 -7.85 -14.89 1.73
C GLU A 254 -7.90 -16.14 0.86
N ILE A 255 -6.96 -16.28 -0.07
CA ILE A 255 -6.81 -17.49 -0.90
C ILE A 255 -6.57 -18.69 0.00
N GLU A 256 -5.67 -18.60 0.98
CA GLU A 256 -5.44 -19.68 1.95
C GLU A 256 -6.72 -20.09 2.67
N ASP A 257 -7.54 -19.12 3.05
CA ASP A 257 -8.80 -19.38 3.74
C ASP A 257 -9.86 -20.02 2.86
N ILE A 258 -9.97 -19.59 1.60
CA ILE A 258 -10.85 -20.23 0.62
C ILE A 258 -10.38 -21.68 0.39
N LEU A 259 -9.08 -21.89 0.15
CA LEU A 259 -8.50 -23.22 -0.06
C LEU A 259 -8.75 -24.13 1.15
N TYR A 260 -8.53 -23.63 2.37
CA TYR A 260 -8.75 -24.37 3.61
C TYR A 260 -10.22 -24.80 3.76
N ARG A 261 -11.17 -23.87 3.58
CA ARG A 261 -12.61 -24.17 3.65
C ARG A 261 -13.05 -25.20 2.60
N LYS A 262 -12.62 -25.05 1.34
CA LYS A 262 -13.00 -25.97 0.25
C LYS A 262 -12.42 -27.37 0.46
N VAL A 263 -11.23 -27.50 1.03
CA VAL A 263 -10.66 -28.82 1.37
C VAL A 263 -11.48 -29.50 2.48
N LEU A 264 -11.86 -28.78 3.54
CA LEU A 264 -12.67 -29.34 4.62
C LEU A 264 -14.05 -29.81 4.13
N LEU A 265 -14.73 -29.02 3.31
CA LEU A 265 -16.04 -29.40 2.74
C LEU A 265 -15.97 -30.72 1.94
N LYS A 266 -14.86 -30.95 1.23
CA LYS A 266 -14.64 -32.18 0.47
C LYS A 266 -14.38 -33.40 1.37
N GLU A 267 -13.74 -33.21 2.53
CA GLU A 267 -13.54 -34.28 3.52
C GLU A 267 -14.87 -34.68 4.19
N GLU A 268 -15.77 -33.72 4.41
CA GLU A 268 -17.11 -33.95 4.98
C GLU A 268 -18.10 -34.58 3.97
N GLU A 269 -18.00 -34.25 2.68
CA GLU A 269 -18.82 -34.82 1.60
C GLU A 269 -18.42 -36.26 1.19
N GLY A 270 -17.42 -36.86 1.84
CA GLY A 270 -16.94 -38.24 1.63
C GLY A 270 -17.90 -39.38 2.03
N GLY A 271 -19.22 -39.15 1.97
CA GLY A 271 -20.25 -40.19 2.04
C GLY A 271 -20.38 -40.97 0.71
N PRO A 272 -21.07 -42.14 0.68
CA PRO A 272 -21.05 -43.05 -0.47
C PRO A 272 -21.52 -42.37 -1.76
N VAL A 273 -20.77 -42.65 -2.82
CA VAL A 273 -20.86 -42.08 -4.19
C VAL A 273 -22.30 -42.17 -4.76
N GLY A 274 -23.11 -41.15 -4.50
CA GLY A 274 -24.26 -40.78 -5.33
C GLY A 274 -23.82 -39.79 -6.40
N GLU A 275 -24.53 -39.74 -7.52
CA GLU A 275 -24.23 -38.91 -8.71
C GLU A 275 -23.69 -37.52 -8.34
N ILE A 276 -22.37 -37.36 -8.52
CA ILE A 276 -21.64 -36.15 -8.20
C ILE A 276 -21.94 -35.11 -9.28
N ASP A 277 -22.44 -33.94 -8.86
CA ASP A 277 -22.61 -32.76 -9.70
C ASP A 277 -21.27 -32.42 -10.37
N PRO A 278 -21.17 -32.21 -11.69
CA PRO A 278 -19.91 -31.86 -12.38
C PRO A 278 -19.14 -30.69 -11.75
N ILE A 279 -19.81 -29.83 -10.99
CA ILE A 279 -19.22 -28.71 -10.24
C ILE A 279 -18.40 -29.20 -9.01
N GLN A 280 -18.73 -30.35 -8.42
CA GLN A 280 -18.02 -30.96 -7.27
C GLN A 280 -16.72 -31.70 -7.68
N ALA A 281 -16.44 -31.88 -8.97
CA ALA A 281 -15.22 -32.55 -9.47
C ALA A 281 -13.97 -31.64 -9.55
N MET A 282 -13.99 -30.44 -8.94
CA MET A 282 -12.83 -29.55 -8.94
C MET A 282 -11.80 -29.96 -7.87
N ASP A 283 -10.56 -30.25 -8.27
CA ASP A 283 -9.48 -30.59 -7.34
C ASP A 283 -8.78 -29.35 -6.77
N TRP A 284 -9.48 -28.66 -5.86
CA TRP A 284 -8.97 -27.51 -5.10
C TRP A 284 -7.67 -27.82 -4.34
N SER A 285 -7.44 -29.08 -3.98
CA SER A 285 -6.25 -29.50 -3.24
C SER A 285 -4.95 -29.35 -4.05
N GLN A 286 -5.05 -29.31 -5.39
CA GLN A 286 -3.90 -29.24 -6.30
C GLN A 286 -3.80 -27.93 -7.07
N LEU A 287 -4.63 -26.92 -6.78
CA LEU A 287 -4.57 -25.61 -7.44
C LEU A 287 -3.28 -24.87 -7.05
N PRO A 288 -2.30 -24.69 -7.95
CA PRO A 288 -1.10 -23.94 -7.63
C PRO A 288 -1.39 -22.44 -7.52
N VAL A 289 -0.84 -21.81 -6.48
CA VAL A 289 -0.83 -20.35 -6.31
C VAL A 289 0.59 -19.86 -6.50
N ILE A 290 0.86 -19.24 -7.64
CA ILE A 290 2.18 -18.82 -8.07
C ILE A 290 2.38 -17.36 -7.70
N LEU A 291 3.35 -17.09 -6.82
CA LEU A 291 3.81 -15.73 -6.51
C LEU A 291 5.08 -15.44 -7.31
N ASP A 292 4.92 -14.66 -8.37
CA ASP A 292 5.98 -14.35 -9.31
C ASP A 292 6.51 -12.92 -9.18
N SER A 293 7.13 -12.68 -8.02
CA SER A 293 7.84 -11.44 -7.71
C SER A 293 8.88 -11.69 -6.62
N PRO A 294 10.18 -11.51 -6.89
CA PRO A 294 11.24 -11.69 -5.89
C PRO A 294 11.07 -10.75 -4.70
N LEU A 295 10.67 -9.50 -4.95
CA LEU A 295 10.35 -8.56 -3.89
C LEU A 295 9.14 -9.05 -3.07
N ALA A 296 8.07 -9.51 -3.73
CA ALA A 296 6.88 -9.99 -3.01
C ALA A 296 7.18 -11.21 -2.15
N ASN A 297 8.06 -12.11 -2.59
CA ASN A 297 8.51 -13.26 -1.81
C ASN A 297 9.23 -12.81 -0.53
N ARG A 298 10.20 -11.88 -0.65
CA ARG A 298 10.94 -11.34 0.50
C ARG A 298 10.04 -10.56 1.46
N VAL A 299 9.14 -9.74 0.94
CA VAL A 299 8.14 -9.01 1.74
C VAL A 299 7.21 -9.98 2.46
N THR A 300 6.71 -11.02 1.77
CA THR A 300 5.84 -12.02 2.37
C THR A 300 6.55 -12.79 3.48
N GLN A 301 7.83 -13.13 3.30
CA GLN A 301 8.66 -13.69 4.37
C GLN A 301 8.74 -12.73 5.57
N ALA A 302 9.05 -11.46 5.34
CA ALA A 302 9.11 -10.48 6.43
C ALA A 302 7.77 -10.36 7.18
N TYR A 303 6.64 -10.39 6.46
CA TYR A 303 5.30 -10.40 7.07
C TYR A 303 5.09 -11.63 7.96
N ARG A 304 5.55 -12.82 7.55
CA ARG A 304 5.49 -14.05 8.35
C ARG A 304 6.31 -13.96 9.64
N ASP A 305 7.46 -13.33 9.57
CA ASP A 305 8.35 -13.16 10.73
C ASP A 305 7.75 -12.14 11.71
N LEU A 306 7.05 -11.13 11.20
CA LEU A 306 6.40 -10.05 11.96
C LEU A 306 4.97 -10.39 12.42
N HIS A 307 4.63 -11.67 12.53
CA HIS A 307 3.29 -12.15 12.89
C HIS A 307 2.75 -11.62 14.23
N GLN A 308 3.62 -11.20 15.17
CA GLN A 308 3.19 -10.55 16.41
C GLN A 308 2.44 -9.23 16.17
N TYR A 309 2.66 -8.58 15.01
CA TYR A 309 2.01 -7.34 14.60
C TYR A 309 0.67 -7.54 13.89
N TRP A 310 0.33 -8.77 13.51
CA TRP A 310 -0.96 -9.08 12.89
C TRP A 310 -2.12 -8.79 13.85
N ASN A 311 -3.32 -8.72 13.30
CA ASN A 311 -4.56 -8.64 14.07
C ASN A 311 -4.80 -9.92 14.89
N ARG A 312 -5.88 -9.93 15.68
CA ARG A 312 -6.19 -11.07 16.56
C ARG A 312 -6.53 -12.33 15.77
N GLU A 313 -7.35 -12.21 14.72
CA GLU A 313 -7.84 -13.34 13.93
C GLU A 313 -6.69 -14.03 13.17
N ALA A 314 -5.83 -13.29 12.48
CA ALA A 314 -4.68 -13.83 11.78
C ALA A 314 -3.69 -14.54 12.71
N ARG A 315 -3.50 -14.03 13.94
CA ARG A 315 -2.69 -14.72 14.96
C ARG A 315 -3.36 -15.99 15.47
N GLN A 316 -4.69 -15.97 15.63
CA GLN A 316 -5.47 -17.15 16.03
C GLN A 316 -5.33 -18.28 15.00
N ARG A 317 -5.54 -17.99 13.71
CA ARG A 317 -5.36 -18.98 12.62
C ARG A 317 -3.97 -19.61 12.66
N ARG A 318 -2.93 -18.80 12.88
CA ARG A 318 -1.55 -19.31 13.01
C ARG A 318 -1.40 -20.23 14.23
N SER A 319 -2.02 -19.91 15.37
CA SER A 319 -1.98 -20.75 16.56
C SER A 319 -2.71 -22.09 16.39
N GLU A 320 -3.66 -22.15 15.45
CA GLU A 320 -4.37 -23.38 15.04
C GLU A 320 -3.57 -24.22 14.03
N GLY A 321 -2.31 -23.86 13.75
CA GLY A 321 -1.45 -24.58 12.81
C GLY A 321 -1.63 -24.18 11.35
N ARG A 322 -2.48 -23.19 11.04
CA ARG A 322 -2.63 -22.66 9.67
C ARG A 322 -1.43 -21.80 9.28
N ALA A 323 -1.21 -21.68 7.97
CA ALA A 323 -0.10 -20.91 7.41
C ALA A 323 -0.60 -19.86 6.38
N PRO A 324 -1.26 -18.76 6.82
CA PRO A 324 -1.98 -17.86 5.91
C PRO A 324 -1.15 -17.23 4.79
N LEU A 325 0.17 -17.06 5.00
CA LEU A 325 1.11 -16.50 4.03
C LEU A 325 2.19 -17.52 3.60
N GLY A 326 1.97 -18.80 3.86
CA GLY A 326 2.97 -19.86 3.65
C GLY A 326 2.36 -21.23 3.44
N PHE A 327 1.14 -21.28 2.90
CA PHE A 327 0.41 -22.52 2.66
C PHE A 327 1.06 -23.35 1.55
N ARG A 328 0.79 -24.66 1.57
CA ARG A 328 1.50 -25.66 0.75
C ARG A 328 1.41 -25.39 -0.75
N GLN A 329 0.29 -24.86 -1.22
CA GLN A 329 0.05 -24.57 -2.64
C GLN A 329 0.75 -23.30 -3.13
N LEU A 330 1.37 -22.51 -2.24
CA LEU A 330 2.07 -21.28 -2.59
C LEU A 330 3.46 -21.58 -3.18
N ILE A 331 3.65 -21.22 -4.45
CA ILE A 331 4.88 -21.43 -5.21
C ILE A 331 5.54 -20.07 -5.47
N SER A 332 6.69 -19.83 -4.84
CA SER A 332 7.50 -18.63 -5.05
C SER A 332 8.44 -18.77 -6.26
N ILE A 333 8.48 -17.72 -7.09
CA ILE A 333 9.36 -17.61 -8.27
C ILE A 333 10.34 -16.44 -8.10
N ASP A 334 11.62 -16.75 -7.91
CA ASP A 334 12.64 -15.73 -7.64
C ASP A 334 13.52 -15.41 -8.85
N THR A 335 13.65 -16.32 -9.82
CA THR A 335 14.57 -16.14 -10.96
C THR A 335 13.84 -15.95 -12.28
N HIS A 336 14.47 -15.20 -13.19
CA HIS A 336 13.94 -15.00 -14.54
C HIS A 336 13.80 -16.32 -15.32
N ALA A 337 14.75 -17.25 -15.16
CA ALA A 337 14.69 -18.56 -15.81
C ALA A 337 13.46 -19.36 -15.37
N LYS A 338 13.18 -19.40 -14.05
CA LYS A 338 12.00 -20.10 -13.51
C LYS A 338 10.70 -19.41 -13.92
N HIS A 339 10.68 -18.09 -13.95
CA HIS A 339 9.57 -17.31 -14.50
C HIS A 339 9.23 -17.73 -15.93
N GLN A 340 10.22 -17.78 -16.83
CA GLN A 340 9.99 -18.18 -18.22
C GLN A 340 9.49 -19.63 -18.35
N GLN A 341 10.02 -20.54 -17.52
CA GLN A 341 9.56 -21.93 -17.47
C GLN A 341 8.09 -22.03 -17.06
N VAL A 342 7.67 -21.27 -16.04
CA VAL A 342 6.29 -21.27 -15.57
C VAL A 342 5.34 -20.70 -16.62
N VAL A 343 5.67 -19.57 -17.23
CA VAL A 343 4.87 -18.97 -18.32
C VAL A 343 4.67 -19.99 -19.45
N ASN A 344 5.75 -20.63 -19.91
CA ASN A 344 5.70 -21.63 -20.99
C ASN A 344 4.92 -22.88 -20.59
N TYR A 345 5.06 -23.34 -19.35
CA TYR A 345 4.35 -24.50 -18.83
C TYR A 345 2.83 -24.25 -18.78
N LEU A 346 2.40 -23.12 -18.19
CA LEU A 346 0.97 -22.80 -18.09
C LEU A 346 0.36 -22.59 -19.48
N LYS A 347 1.06 -21.88 -20.38
CA LYS A 347 0.63 -21.67 -21.77
C LYS A 347 0.46 -22.98 -22.54
N SER A 348 1.41 -23.91 -22.40
CA SER A 348 1.40 -25.16 -23.19
C SER A 348 0.48 -26.24 -22.63
N THR A 349 0.27 -26.29 -21.32
CA THR A 349 -0.53 -27.34 -20.68
C THR A 349 -1.98 -26.95 -20.44
N GLY A 350 -2.30 -25.64 -20.39
CA GLY A 350 -3.62 -25.18 -19.95
C GLY A 350 -3.94 -25.55 -18.51
N ARG A 351 -2.93 -25.83 -17.67
CA ARG A 351 -3.14 -26.18 -16.26
C ARG A 351 -3.77 -24.99 -15.53
N PRO A 352 -4.85 -25.19 -14.75
CA PRO A 352 -5.42 -24.14 -13.92
C PRO A 352 -4.42 -23.70 -12.84
N ALA A 353 -4.32 -22.40 -12.64
CA ALA A 353 -3.41 -21.79 -11.68
C ALA A 353 -3.90 -20.40 -11.26
N ILE A 354 -3.48 -19.93 -10.09
CA ILE A 354 -3.56 -18.51 -9.73
C ILE A 354 -2.14 -17.95 -9.85
N VAL A 355 -1.96 -16.91 -10.65
CA VAL A 355 -0.68 -16.21 -10.81
C VAL A 355 -0.81 -14.80 -10.26
N ILE A 356 -0.04 -14.48 -9.22
CA ILE A 356 0.10 -13.13 -8.69
C ILE A 356 1.48 -12.61 -9.09
N ALA A 357 1.51 -11.57 -9.92
CA ALA A 357 2.77 -11.02 -10.41
C ALA A 357 2.73 -9.49 -10.51
N GLY A 358 3.89 -8.85 -10.34
CA GLY A 358 4.05 -7.41 -10.55
C GLY A 358 4.34 -7.07 -12.01
N ASN A 359 4.05 -5.86 -12.50
CA ASN A 359 3.54 -4.68 -11.78
C ASN A 359 1.99 -4.63 -11.74
N GLY A 360 1.41 -4.10 -10.66
CA GLY A 360 -0.05 -4.08 -10.42
C GLY A 360 -0.92 -3.25 -11.37
N MET A 361 -0.31 -2.48 -12.27
CA MET A 361 -0.97 -1.70 -13.33
C MET A 361 -0.63 -2.18 -14.74
N CYS A 362 0.07 -3.31 -14.86
CA CYS A 362 0.49 -3.93 -16.12
C CYS A 362 1.38 -3.04 -17.02
N SER A 363 2.00 -1.99 -16.47
CA SER A 363 2.91 -1.12 -17.25
C SER A 363 4.28 -1.75 -17.53
N GLY A 364 4.51 -2.97 -17.06
CA GLY A 364 5.78 -3.70 -17.16
C GLY A 364 5.84 -4.84 -16.14
N GLY A 365 7.04 -5.40 -15.96
CA GLY A 365 7.28 -6.47 -15.00
C GLY A 365 6.79 -7.85 -15.48
N ARG A 366 6.87 -8.84 -14.58
CA ARG A 366 6.63 -10.25 -14.90
C ARG A 366 5.18 -10.55 -15.30
N ILE A 367 4.20 -9.78 -14.83
CA ILE A 367 2.78 -9.96 -15.20
C ILE A 367 2.56 -9.81 -16.71
N VAL A 368 3.33 -8.94 -17.38
CA VAL A 368 3.18 -8.69 -18.82
C VAL A 368 3.46 -9.96 -19.62
N ASN A 369 4.39 -10.81 -19.19
CA ASN A 369 4.69 -12.06 -19.88
C ASN A 369 3.53 -13.08 -19.79
N TYR A 370 2.83 -13.12 -18.65
CA TYR A 370 1.61 -13.92 -18.52
C TYR A 370 0.48 -13.37 -19.41
N LEU A 371 0.26 -12.05 -19.38
CA LEU A 371 -0.75 -11.39 -20.20
C LEU A 371 -0.52 -11.65 -21.70
N LYS A 372 0.70 -11.47 -22.20
CA LYS A 372 1.07 -11.80 -23.59
C LYS A 372 0.83 -13.25 -23.95
N ALA A 373 1.02 -14.17 -23.00
CA ALA A 373 0.85 -15.60 -23.22
C ALA A 373 -0.62 -16.04 -23.24
N MET A 374 -1.51 -15.32 -22.53
CA MET A 374 -2.82 -15.82 -22.12
C MET A 374 -4.01 -14.90 -22.45
N LEU A 375 -3.80 -13.62 -22.80
CA LEU A 375 -4.90 -12.68 -23.07
C LEU A 375 -5.81 -13.10 -24.23
N GLY A 376 -5.27 -13.81 -25.22
CA GLY A 376 -6.01 -14.28 -26.39
C GLY A 376 -6.77 -15.60 -26.18
N ASP A 377 -6.93 -16.09 -24.94
CA ASP A 377 -7.66 -17.33 -24.66
C ASP A 377 -8.80 -17.08 -23.66
N VAL A 378 -10.03 -17.43 -24.07
CA VAL A 378 -11.27 -17.21 -23.31
C VAL A 378 -11.35 -18.00 -22.00
N ARG A 379 -10.53 -19.05 -21.85
CA ARG A 379 -10.46 -19.85 -20.62
C ARG A 379 -9.86 -19.06 -19.47
N HIS A 380 -8.98 -18.12 -19.79
CA HIS A 380 -8.21 -17.38 -18.79
C HIS A 380 -8.94 -16.16 -18.28
N GLU A 381 -8.48 -15.66 -17.12
CA GLU A 381 -9.06 -14.47 -16.49
C GLU A 381 -7.97 -13.51 -16.02
N VAL A 382 -8.22 -12.21 -16.18
CA VAL A 382 -7.43 -11.13 -15.58
C VAL A 382 -8.26 -10.49 -14.47
N VAL A 383 -7.72 -10.49 -13.25
CA VAL A 383 -8.42 -10.01 -12.06
C VAL A 383 -7.70 -8.79 -11.49
N PHE A 384 -8.36 -7.64 -11.57
CA PHE A 384 -7.87 -6.40 -10.96
C PHE A 384 -8.41 -6.26 -9.55
N VAL A 385 -7.50 -6.17 -8.58
CA VAL A 385 -7.80 -5.96 -7.14
C VAL A 385 -7.47 -4.54 -6.69
N GLY A 386 -7.19 -3.65 -7.64
CA GLY A 386 -6.75 -2.31 -7.36
C GLY A 386 -6.99 -1.30 -8.46
N TYR A 387 -6.86 -0.02 -8.09
CA TYR A 387 -7.04 1.09 -9.00
C TYR A 387 -6.05 1.05 -10.15
N GLN A 388 -6.55 1.28 -11.36
CA GLN A 388 -5.77 1.34 -12.58
C GLN A 388 -5.72 2.79 -13.06
N VAL A 389 -4.51 3.37 -13.09
CA VAL A 389 -4.32 4.75 -13.54
C VAL A 389 -4.61 4.84 -15.05
N LYS A 390 -5.38 5.85 -15.46
CA LYS A 390 -5.67 6.10 -16.88
C LYS A 390 -4.37 6.21 -17.68
N GLY A 391 -4.32 5.53 -18.82
CA GLY A 391 -3.14 5.48 -19.70
C GLY A 391 -2.20 4.30 -19.44
N THR A 392 -2.45 3.49 -18.41
CA THR A 392 -1.74 2.21 -18.22
C THR A 392 -2.36 1.09 -19.05
N ALA A 393 -1.58 0.06 -19.37
CA ALA A 393 -2.11 -1.13 -20.04
C ALA A 393 -3.18 -1.84 -19.19
N GLY A 394 -3.03 -1.83 -17.87
CA GLY A 394 -4.03 -2.39 -16.96
C GLY A 394 -5.36 -1.66 -17.05
N ALA A 395 -5.38 -0.33 -17.18
CA ALA A 395 -6.60 0.42 -17.41
C ALA A 395 -7.26 0.11 -18.77
N ALA A 396 -6.45 -0.13 -19.81
CA ALA A 396 -6.95 -0.52 -21.13
C ALA A 396 -7.60 -1.92 -21.11
N ILE A 397 -6.96 -2.89 -20.47
CA ILE A 397 -7.52 -4.25 -20.26
C ILE A 397 -8.78 -4.16 -19.40
N GLN A 398 -8.76 -3.41 -18.29
CA GLN A 398 -9.92 -3.24 -17.44
C GLN A 398 -11.14 -2.66 -18.19
N ALA A 399 -10.90 -1.74 -19.13
CA ALA A 399 -11.95 -1.15 -19.95
C ALA A 399 -12.48 -2.11 -21.04
N SER A 400 -11.67 -3.07 -21.52
CA SER A 400 -12.11 -4.04 -22.53
C SER A 400 -13.16 -5.01 -22.00
N GLY A 401 -13.09 -5.38 -20.72
CA GLY A 401 -14.06 -6.28 -20.07
C GLY A 401 -15.52 -5.79 -20.09
N ARG A 402 -15.77 -4.54 -20.52
CA ARG A 402 -17.11 -3.95 -20.67
C ARG A 402 -17.61 -3.96 -22.12
N ARG A 403 -16.83 -4.47 -23.07
CA ARG A 403 -17.14 -4.49 -24.50
C ARG A 403 -17.57 -5.89 -24.94
N SER A 404 -18.44 -5.93 -25.95
CA SER A 404 -18.98 -7.18 -26.51
C SER A 404 -18.03 -7.88 -27.49
N GLU A 405 -16.95 -7.22 -27.91
CA GLU A 405 -15.96 -7.70 -28.89
C GLU A 405 -14.53 -7.54 -28.35
N GLY A 406 -13.61 -8.39 -28.82
CA GLY A 406 -12.21 -8.43 -28.42
C GLY A 406 -11.51 -7.08 -28.63
N ALA A 407 -11.16 -6.39 -27.55
CA ALA A 407 -10.42 -5.14 -27.65
C ALA A 407 -8.92 -5.42 -27.82
N LEU A 408 -8.23 -4.57 -28.58
CA LEU A 408 -6.77 -4.60 -28.65
C LEU A 408 -6.15 -3.78 -27.52
N VAL A 409 -5.14 -4.33 -26.87
CA VAL A 409 -4.26 -3.63 -25.93
C VAL A 409 -2.82 -3.72 -26.41
N GLU A 410 -2.06 -2.65 -26.21
CA GLU A 410 -0.62 -2.63 -26.49
C GLU A 410 0.18 -3.07 -25.26
N LEU A 411 1.06 -4.05 -25.42
CA LEU A 411 2.02 -4.52 -24.42
C LEU A 411 3.41 -4.59 -25.04
N ASP A 412 4.36 -3.82 -24.53
CA ASP A 412 5.72 -3.64 -25.07
C ASP A 412 5.74 -3.36 -26.58
N GLY A 413 4.88 -2.44 -27.05
CA GLY A 413 4.81 -2.01 -28.45
C GLY A 413 4.14 -2.99 -29.42
N GLN A 414 3.52 -4.06 -28.91
CA GLN A 414 2.80 -5.04 -29.71
C GLN A 414 1.32 -5.11 -29.29
N ALA A 415 0.42 -5.23 -30.28
CA ALA A 415 -1.01 -5.35 -30.04
C ALA A 415 -1.41 -6.79 -29.72
N TYR A 416 -2.23 -6.96 -28.67
CA TYR A 416 -2.79 -8.22 -28.22
C TYR A 416 -4.31 -8.09 -28.10
N GLU A 417 -5.03 -9.10 -28.58
CA GLU A 417 -6.48 -9.18 -28.39
C GLU A 417 -6.82 -9.66 -26.98
N VAL A 418 -7.76 -8.98 -26.33
CA VAL A 418 -8.27 -9.34 -25.01
C VAL A 418 -9.52 -10.20 -25.17
N LEU A 419 -9.32 -11.52 -25.17
CA LEU A 419 -10.38 -12.55 -25.15
C LEU A 419 -10.57 -13.17 -23.77
N ALA A 420 -9.55 -13.13 -22.92
CA ALA A 420 -9.63 -13.53 -21.52
C ALA A 420 -10.67 -12.69 -20.78
N LYS A 421 -11.36 -13.31 -19.82
CA LYS A 421 -12.35 -12.60 -18.99
C LYS A 421 -11.65 -11.55 -18.15
N VAL A 422 -12.24 -10.37 -18.02
CA VAL A 422 -11.66 -9.30 -17.21
C VAL A 422 -12.59 -8.98 -16.04
N VAL A 423 -12.11 -9.20 -14.83
CA VAL A 423 -12.86 -9.03 -13.59
C VAL A 423 -12.20 -7.96 -12.75
N SER A 424 -13.01 -7.11 -12.11
CA SER A 424 -12.52 -6.14 -11.12
C SER A 424 -13.17 -6.44 -9.78
N LEU A 425 -12.37 -6.88 -8.82
CA LEU A 425 -12.83 -7.13 -7.45
C LEU A 425 -12.75 -5.83 -6.66
N THR A 426 -13.89 -5.40 -6.12
CA THR A 426 -13.98 -4.23 -5.25
C THR A 426 -13.68 -4.64 -3.80
N GLY A 427 -13.45 -3.66 -2.91
CA GLY A 427 -13.18 -3.97 -1.50
C GLY A 427 -11.74 -4.44 -1.18
N TYR A 428 -10.82 -4.39 -2.14
CA TYR A 428 -9.37 -4.63 -1.96
C TYR A 428 -8.53 -3.34 -1.95
N SER A 429 -9.18 -2.19 -1.72
CA SER A 429 -8.47 -0.94 -1.46
C SER A 429 -7.75 -1.01 -0.11
N GLY A 430 -6.49 -0.58 -0.11
CA GLY A 430 -5.69 -0.41 1.11
C GLY A 430 -5.99 0.89 1.87
N HIS A 431 -6.57 1.90 1.22
CA HIS A 431 -6.86 3.19 1.85
C HIS A 431 -8.29 3.29 2.35
N ALA A 432 -8.48 4.03 3.45
CA ALA A 432 -9.77 4.48 3.94
C ALA A 432 -10.53 5.26 2.86
N ASP A 433 -11.86 5.14 2.87
CA ASP A 433 -12.72 5.98 2.05
C ASP A 433 -13.06 7.30 2.76
N GLN A 434 -13.85 8.16 2.11
CA GLN A 434 -14.27 9.43 2.70
C GLN A 434 -14.90 9.25 4.10
N ALA A 435 -15.74 8.23 4.30
CA ALA A 435 -16.38 8.00 5.59
C ALA A 435 -15.34 7.63 6.67
N GLY A 436 -14.38 6.76 6.35
CA GLY A 436 -13.28 6.40 7.23
C GLY A 436 -12.36 7.59 7.55
N LEU A 437 -12.02 8.42 6.57
CA LEU A 437 -11.19 9.62 6.76
C LEU A 437 -11.88 10.65 7.68
N VAL A 438 -13.19 10.88 7.45
CA VAL A 438 -13.98 11.77 8.30
C VAL A 438 -14.14 11.21 9.71
N ALA A 439 -14.40 9.90 9.85
CA ALA A 439 -14.48 9.23 11.14
C ALA A 439 -13.16 9.32 11.92
N PHE A 440 -12.01 9.23 11.24
CA PHE A 440 -10.70 9.42 11.85
C PHE A 440 -10.52 10.84 12.40
N ALA A 441 -10.86 11.86 11.60
CA ALA A 441 -10.70 13.26 12.00
C ALA A 441 -11.62 13.66 13.16
N ILE A 442 -12.89 13.24 13.13
CA ILE A 442 -13.88 13.62 14.15
C ILE A 442 -13.92 12.70 15.37
N GLY A 443 -13.34 11.50 15.26
CA GLY A 443 -13.35 10.49 16.33
C GLY A 443 -12.37 10.76 17.47
N MET A 444 -11.62 11.85 17.43
CA MET A 444 -10.73 12.28 18.50
C MET A 444 -11.54 12.82 19.69
N GLN A 445 -11.00 12.69 20.90
CA GLN A 445 -11.65 13.26 22.10
C GLN A 445 -11.59 14.80 22.06
N GLN A 446 -10.49 15.35 21.55
CA GLN A 446 -10.33 16.77 21.26
C GLN A 446 -10.01 16.90 19.75
N PRO A 447 -11.03 17.09 18.90
CA PRO A 447 -10.86 17.19 17.45
C PRO A 447 -10.03 18.41 17.02
N PRO A 448 -9.37 18.35 15.85
CA PRO A 448 -8.51 19.42 15.39
C PRO A 448 -9.28 20.68 15.02
N SER A 449 -8.70 21.82 15.36
CA SER A 449 -9.13 23.12 14.85
C SER A 449 -8.66 23.36 13.41
N GLU A 450 -7.59 22.70 12.96
CA GLU A 450 -7.07 22.79 11.60
C GLU A 450 -6.87 21.40 10.97
N VAL A 451 -7.38 21.22 9.74
CA VAL A 451 -7.13 20.04 8.92
C VAL A 451 -6.49 20.46 7.60
N VAL A 452 -5.31 19.92 7.30
CA VAL A 452 -4.58 20.15 6.06
C VAL A 452 -4.71 18.91 5.18
N LEU A 453 -5.34 19.05 4.01
CA LEU A 453 -5.57 17.94 3.09
C LEU A 453 -4.41 17.77 2.09
N VAL A 454 -3.75 16.63 2.17
CA VAL A 454 -2.62 16.21 1.31
C VAL A 454 -2.93 14.88 0.62
N HIS A 455 -2.02 14.35 -0.18
CA HIS A 455 -2.08 12.99 -0.75
C HIS A 455 -3.44 12.63 -1.40
N GLY A 456 -3.79 13.34 -2.48
CA GLY A 456 -5.10 13.25 -3.11
C GLY A 456 -5.21 14.12 -4.35
N GLU A 457 -6.05 13.75 -5.30
CA GLU A 457 -6.38 14.61 -6.44
C GLU A 457 -7.18 15.84 -5.98
N GLY A 458 -7.11 16.94 -6.74
CA GLY A 458 -7.78 18.19 -6.38
C GLY A 458 -9.29 18.05 -6.15
N LYS A 459 -9.97 17.19 -6.93
CA LYS A 459 -11.39 16.89 -6.72
C LYS A 459 -11.63 16.15 -5.40
N ALA A 460 -10.84 15.11 -5.12
CA ALA A 460 -10.95 14.33 -3.89
C ALA A 460 -10.78 15.20 -2.64
N LYS A 461 -9.78 16.09 -2.64
CA LYS A 461 -9.54 17.05 -1.56
C LYS A 461 -10.71 18.02 -1.35
N LYS A 462 -11.25 18.61 -2.42
CA LYS A 462 -12.41 19.53 -2.33
C LYS A 462 -13.65 18.84 -1.77
N VAL A 463 -13.93 17.62 -2.23
CA VAL A 463 -15.10 16.85 -1.76
C VAL A 463 -14.92 16.45 -0.30
N LEU A 464 -13.74 15.99 0.10
CA LEU A 464 -13.43 15.66 1.50
C LEU A 464 -13.51 16.89 2.42
N ALA A 465 -13.00 18.05 1.98
CA ALA A 465 -13.09 19.29 2.75
C ALA A 465 -14.53 19.65 3.08
N ALA A 466 -15.43 19.59 2.10
CA ALA A 466 -16.85 19.83 2.31
C ALA A 466 -17.50 18.79 3.24
N ALA A 467 -17.07 17.52 3.17
CA ALA A 467 -17.56 16.46 4.06
C ALA A 467 -17.10 16.67 5.52
N LEU A 468 -15.85 17.06 5.73
CA LEU A 468 -15.28 17.39 7.04
C LEU A 468 -15.99 18.59 7.66
N GLN A 469 -16.07 19.72 6.94
CA GLN A 469 -16.74 20.93 7.42
C GLN A 469 -18.20 20.65 7.82
N ARG A 470 -18.91 19.85 7.00
CA ARG A 470 -20.28 19.43 7.32
C ARG A 470 -20.35 18.60 8.59
N ARG A 471 -19.44 17.63 8.78
CA ARG A 471 -19.49 16.74 9.94
C ARG A 471 -19.05 17.42 11.23
N PHE A 472 -18.04 18.28 11.19
CA PHE A 472 -17.67 19.12 12.33
C PHE A 472 -18.82 20.06 12.71
N GLY A 473 -19.43 20.74 11.74
CA GLY A 473 -20.60 21.60 12.01
C GLY A 473 -21.79 20.84 12.60
N GLN A 474 -22.06 19.61 12.17
CA GLN A 474 -23.08 18.74 12.77
C GLN A 474 -22.78 18.34 14.22
N ALA A 475 -21.50 18.30 14.60
CA ALA A 475 -21.05 18.05 15.97
C ALA A 475 -20.93 19.34 16.81
N GLY A 476 -21.28 20.51 16.26
CA GLY A 476 -21.12 21.80 16.94
C GLY A 476 -19.66 22.24 17.08
N LEU A 477 -18.78 21.76 16.22
CA LEU A 477 -17.35 22.06 16.21
C LEU A 477 -17.00 22.93 15.00
N GLU A 478 -16.06 23.85 15.18
CA GLU A 478 -15.46 24.60 14.08
C GLU A 478 -14.16 23.95 13.63
N VAL A 479 -13.90 23.95 12.32
CA VAL A 479 -12.66 23.44 11.74
C VAL A 479 -12.27 24.26 10.53
N ASN A 480 -11.00 24.69 10.49
CA ASN A 480 -10.39 25.26 9.32
C ASN A 480 -9.82 24.14 8.44
N VAL A 481 -10.35 23.96 7.23
CA VAL A 481 -9.84 22.94 6.29
C VAL A 481 -9.07 23.62 5.17
N THR A 482 -7.79 23.32 5.04
CA THR A 482 -6.89 23.92 4.05
C THR A 482 -6.41 22.89 3.03
N ILE A 483 -6.25 23.33 1.77
CA ILE A 483 -5.64 22.54 0.70
C ILE A 483 -4.41 23.32 0.21
N PRO A 484 -3.17 22.88 0.53
CA PRO A 484 -1.96 23.58 0.13
C PRO A 484 -1.90 23.80 -1.40
N GLY A 485 -1.32 24.93 -1.83
CA GLY A 485 -1.12 25.22 -3.26
C GLY A 485 -2.38 25.55 -4.07
N SER A 486 -3.52 25.80 -3.42
CA SER A 486 -4.79 26.21 -4.07
C SER A 486 -4.93 27.73 -4.26
N GLY A 487 -3.81 28.46 -4.27
CA GLY A 487 -3.75 29.92 -4.43
C GLY A 487 -3.53 30.35 -5.87
#